data_AF-W5SVK2-F1
#
_entry.id   AF-W5SVK2-F1
#
_cell.length_a   1.000
_cell.length_b   1.000
_cell.length_c   1.000
_cell.angle_alpha   90.00
_cell.angle_beta   90.00
_cell.angle_gamma   90.00
#
_symmetry.space_group_name_H-M   'P 1'
#
loop_
_entity.id
_entity.type
_entity.pdbx_description
1 polymer ?
#
loop_
_entity_poly.entity_id
_entity_poly.type
_entity_poly.pdbx_seq_one_letter_code
_entity_poly.pdbx_strand_id
1 'polypeptide(L)'
;MLKYKKIIGGNIIMIKISEVKLYKVGEVVKILKENFKYETNNQILCRKAVTLNAYVTYNRIRYIPEDIICNLTTNIRKRDIKKNIEEIIEKKRENIIERIRIYDQRYGIPPIIAIKNIKSHSPNTNTIVQAILQLKEEISKQQEEISKQQEEISKQQEEIQKIQEELKEKNKEITKQQEEIQKIQEELKEKNKEITKQQEEIQNIKKQSQETIQINMLKEVKATLNHLVYKESNKN
;
A
#
# COMPACT_ATOMS: atom_id res chain seq x y z
N MET A 1 -54.73 17.64 32.93
CA MET A 1 -54.39 18.24 31.62
C MET A 1 -53.16 19.14 31.79
N LEU A 2 -51.95 18.63 31.49
CA LEU A 2 -50.75 19.48 31.43
C LEU A 2 -50.48 19.82 29.97
N LYS A 3 -50.75 21.09 29.63
CA LYS A 3 -50.55 21.69 28.30
C LYS A 3 -49.05 21.78 28.02
N TYR A 4 -48.57 21.07 27.00
CA TYR A 4 -47.19 21.23 26.53
C TYR A 4 -47.02 22.60 25.87
N LYS A 5 -46.19 23.44 26.48
CA LYS A 5 -45.82 24.77 26.00
C LYS A 5 -44.88 24.62 24.79
N LYS A 6 -45.26 25.26 23.69
CA LYS A 6 -44.52 25.35 22.43
C LYS A 6 -43.13 25.94 22.68
N ILE A 7 -42.08 25.15 22.47
CA ILE A 7 -40.69 25.62 22.48
C ILE A 7 -40.47 26.33 21.14
N ILE A 8 -40.44 27.66 21.16
CA ILE A 8 -40.01 28.48 20.01
C ILE A 8 -38.69 29.13 20.43
N GLY A 9 -37.58 28.67 19.84
CA GLY A 9 -36.27 29.31 20.06
C GLY A 9 -35.05 28.40 19.87
N GLY A 10 -34.87 27.83 18.67
CA GLY A 10 -33.63 27.15 18.27
C GLY A 10 -33.79 25.65 18.06
N ASN A 11 -33.38 25.14 16.91
CA ASN A 11 -33.51 23.74 16.52
C ASN A 11 -32.90 22.80 17.58
N ILE A 12 -33.74 22.08 18.31
CA ILE A 12 -33.37 20.93 19.15
C ILE A 12 -33.57 19.68 18.28
N ILE A 13 -32.50 18.91 18.03
CA ILE A 13 -32.52 17.70 17.19
C ILE A 13 -32.73 16.49 18.11
N MET A 14 -33.98 16.33 18.56
CA MET A 14 -34.40 15.24 19.45
C MET A 14 -34.72 13.96 18.68
N ILE A 15 -34.30 12.80 19.21
CA ILE A 15 -34.70 11.49 18.70
C ILE A 15 -35.89 10.97 19.50
N LYS A 16 -36.99 10.64 18.82
CA LYS A 16 -38.20 10.08 19.43
C LYS A 16 -38.31 8.59 19.10
N ILE A 17 -38.24 7.74 20.12
CA ILE A 17 -38.38 6.28 20.04
C ILE A 17 -39.66 5.89 20.77
N SER A 18 -40.74 5.63 20.03
CA SER A 18 -42.08 5.49 20.62
C SER A 18 -42.45 6.73 21.47
N GLU A 19 -42.56 6.59 22.78
CA GLU A 19 -42.81 7.68 23.74
C GLU A 19 -41.53 8.26 24.35
N VAL A 20 -40.38 7.58 24.18
CA VAL A 20 -39.08 8.02 24.73
C VAL A 20 -38.50 9.13 23.86
N LYS A 21 -38.12 10.24 24.48
CA LYS A 21 -37.37 11.32 23.81
C LYS A 21 -35.93 11.35 24.31
N LEU A 22 -34.99 11.34 23.37
CA LEU A 22 -33.56 11.31 23.60
C LEU A 22 -32.89 12.58 23.07
N TYR A 23 -31.99 13.15 23.88
CA TYR A 23 -31.33 14.42 23.58
C TYR A 23 -29.82 14.30 23.71
N LYS A 24 -29.08 15.03 22.87
CA LYS A 24 -27.65 15.24 23.04
C LYS A 24 -27.40 16.22 24.19
N VAL A 25 -26.21 16.17 24.77
CA VAL A 25 -25.85 17.00 25.94
C VAL A 25 -26.11 18.49 25.69
N GLY A 26 -25.73 19.02 24.52
CA GLY A 26 -25.94 20.42 24.19
C GLY A 26 -27.41 20.84 24.13
N GLU A 27 -28.30 19.92 23.79
CA GLU A 27 -29.75 20.14 23.79
C GLU A 27 -30.30 20.10 25.21
N VAL A 28 -29.79 19.19 26.05
CA VAL A 28 -30.15 19.15 27.46
C VAL A 28 -29.75 20.43 28.19
N VAL A 29 -28.61 21.03 27.87
CA VAL A 29 -28.22 22.34 28.43
C VAL A 29 -29.27 23.41 28.10
N LYS A 30 -29.77 23.45 26.86
CA LYS A 30 -30.84 24.39 26.46
C LYS A 30 -32.13 24.12 27.22
N ILE A 31 -32.54 22.84 27.29
CA ILE A 31 -33.74 22.41 28.02
C ILE A 31 -33.66 22.79 29.50
N LEU A 32 -32.51 22.58 30.14
CA LEU A 32 -32.29 22.95 31.55
C LEU A 32 -32.41 24.46 31.77
N LYS A 33 -31.88 25.27 30.86
CA LYS A 33 -31.99 26.73 30.93
C LYS A 33 -33.44 27.20 30.76
N GLU A 34 -34.13 26.70 29.74
CA GLU A 34 -35.48 27.17 29.36
C GLU A 34 -36.58 26.63 30.27
N ASN A 35 -36.55 25.34 30.59
CA ASN A 35 -37.65 24.66 31.29
C ASN A 35 -37.44 24.59 32.80
N PHE A 36 -36.19 24.59 33.27
CA PHE A 36 -35.86 24.40 34.68
C PHE A 36 -35.18 25.62 35.31
N LYS A 37 -34.94 26.70 34.54
CA LYS A 37 -34.17 27.88 34.98
C LYS A 37 -32.81 27.50 35.60
N TYR A 38 -32.22 26.40 35.12
CA TYR A 38 -30.97 25.85 35.62
C TYR A 38 -29.84 26.15 34.64
N GLU A 39 -28.93 27.03 35.02
CA GLU A 39 -27.78 27.40 34.19
C GLU A 39 -26.61 26.43 34.40
N THR A 40 -26.14 25.86 33.30
CA THR A 40 -24.97 24.98 33.25
C THR A 40 -24.33 25.06 31.87
N ASN A 41 -23.14 24.49 31.73
CA ASN A 41 -22.50 24.28 30.43
C ASN A 41 -22.35 22.79 30.11
N ASN A 42 -21.96 22.48 28.88
CA ASN A 42 -21.81 21.11 28.38
C ASN A 42 -20.84 20.28 29.23
N GLN A 43 -19.72 20.86 29.68
CA GLN A 43 -18.69 20.14 30.41
C GLN A 43 -19.16 19.74 31.81
N ILE A 44 -19.79 20.67 32.54
CA ILE A 44 -20.34 20.41 33.88
C ILE A 44 -21.46 19.37 33.79
N LEU A 45 -22.35 19.52 32.81
CA LEU A 45 -23.46 18.59 32.60
C LEU A 45 -22.95 17.19 32.22
N CYS A 46 -21.97 17.08 31.32
CA CYS A 46 -21.33 15.80 30.98
C CYS A 46 -20.80 15.09 32.22
N ARG A 47 -19.99 15.78 33.04
CA ARG A 47 -19.41 15.19 34.27
C ARG A 47 -20.50 14.72 35.23
N LYS A 48 -21.55 15.52 35.40
CA LYS A 48 -22.69 15.18 36.28
C LYS A 48 -23.48 13.99 35.75
N ALA A 49 -23.75 13.95 34.44
CA ALA A 49 -24.47 12.86 33.79
C ALA A 49 -23.67 11.54 33.83
N VAL A 50 -22.33 11.60 33.70
CA VAL A 50 -21.46 10.43 33.93
C VAL A 50 -21.52 9.98 35.38
N THR A 51 -21.40 10.93 36.32
CA THR A 51 -21.42 10.63 37.76
C THR A 51 -22.70 9.92 38.19
N LEU A 52 -23.84 10.30 37.59
CA LEU A 52 -25.15 9.75 37.91
C LEU A 52 -25.61 8.63 36.94
N ASN A 53 -24.72 8.16 36.05
CA ASN A 53 -25.01 7.14 35.04
C ASN A 53 -26.31 7.41 34.22
N ALA A 54 -26.47 8.66 33.80
CA ALA A 54 -27.71 9.19 33.20
C ALA A 54 -27.83 8.97 31.68
N TYR A 55 -26.84 8.35 31.06
CA TYR A 55 -26.80 8.15 29.61
C TYR A 55 -27.45 6.85 29.17
N VAL A 56 -28.11 6.88 28.02
CA VAL A 56 -28.54 5.69 27.26
C VAL A 56 -27.85 5.70 25.90
N THR A 57 -27.42 4.54 25.42
CA THR A 57 -26.80 4.40 24.10
C THR A 57 -27.83 3.88 23.11
N TYR A 58 -27.93 4.54 21.96
CA TYR A 58 -28.78 4.12 20.84
C TYR A 58 -28.03 4.39 19.53
N ASN A 59 -28.01 3.43 18.60
CA ASN A 59 -27.23 3.51 17.35
C ASN A 59 -25.77 3.97 17.54
N ARG A 60 -25.10 3.44 18.57
CA ARG A 60 -23.69 3.77 18.94
C ARG A 60 -23.46 5.22 19.40
N ILE A 61 -24.51 5.98 19.65
CA ILE A 61 -24.43 7.37 20.16
C ILE A 61 -25.06 7.43 21.56
N ARG A 62 -24.47 8.24 22.46
CA ARG A 62 -24.96 8.45 23.83
C ARG A 62 -25.93 9.64 23.89
N TYR A 63 -27.06 9.43 24.56
CA TYR A 63 -28.12 10.40 24.77
C TYR A 63 -28.53 10.48 26.23
N ILE A 64 -29.12 11.61 26.62
CA ILE A 64 -29.79 11.78 27.91
C ILE A 64 -31.30 11.73 27.64
N PRO A 65 -32.03 10.79 28.24
CA PRO A 65 -33.50 10.71 28.13
C PRO A 65 -34.22 11.86 28.83
N GLU A 66 -35.34 12.32 28.26
CA GLU A 66 -36.18 13.40 28.80
C GLU A 66 -36.50 13.21 30.29
N ASP A 67 -36.90 12.00 30.67
CA ASP A 67 -37.36 11.64 32.00
C ASP A 67 -36.28 11.79 33.08
N ILE A 68 -35.01 11.83 32.68
CA ILE A 68 -33.84 11.94 33.56
C ILE A 68 -33.37 13.40 33.67
N ILE A 69 -33.72 14.27 32.73
CA ILE A 69 -33.20 15.66 32.65
C ILE A 69 -33.43 16.42 33.95
N CYS A 70 -34.63 16.34 34.53
CA CYS A 70 -34.95 17.07 35.75
C CYS A 70 -34.08 16.63 36.94
N ASN A 71 -33.75 15.34 37.04
CA ASN A 71 -32.92 14.80 38.12
C ASN A 71 -31.49 15.36 38.10
N LEU A 72 -31.01 15.80 36.92
CA LEU A 72 -29.71 16.46 36.75
C LEU A 72 -29.66 17.88 37.31
N THR A 73 -30.76 18.45 37.78
CA THR A 73 -30.75 19.76 38.49
C THR A 73 -30.35 19.61 39.96
N THR A 74 -30.49 18.41 40.53
CA THR A 74 -30.31 18.18 41.98
C THR A 74 -28.89 18.43 42.46
N ASN A 75 -28.73 19.05 43.63
CA ASN A 75 -27.42 19.21 44.25
C ASN A 75 -26.99 17.92 44.95
N ILE A 76 -25.87 17.33 44.51
CA ILE A 76 -25.38 16.01 44.95
C ILE A 76 -24.18 16.11 45.92
N ARG A 77 -23.98 17.25 46.60
CA ARG A 77 -22.85 17.45 47.55
C ARG A 77 -22.87 16.46 48.73
N LYS A 78 -24.04 15.99 49.17
CA LYS A 78 -24.17 15.00 50.25
C LYS A 78 -24.27 13.59 49.66
N ARG A 79 -23.57 12.64 50.27
CA ARG A 79 -23.48 11.24 49.81
C ARG A 79 -24.85 10.57 49.73
N ASP A 80 -25.72 10.77 50.71
CA ASP A 80 -27.03 10.12 50.74
C ASP A 80 -27.95 10.68 49.65
N ILE A 81 -27.88 11.99 49.40
CA ILE A 81 -28.64 12.62 48.31
C ILE A 81 -28.15 12.11 46.94
N LYS A 82 -26.82 11.96 46.77
CA LYS A 82 -26.24 11.38 45.56
C LYS A 82 -26.78 9.97 45.31
N LYS A 83 -26.70 9.08 46.31
CA LYS A 83 -27.19 7.70 46.22
C LYS A 83 -28.67 7.64 45.88
N ASN A 84 -29.50 8.44 46.57
CA ASN A 84 -30.94 8.48 46.32
C ASN A 84 -31.25 8.89 44.86
N ILE A 85 -30.52 9.88 44.31
CA ILE A 85 -30.72 10.32 42.93
C ILE A 85 -30.19 9.28 41.92
N GLU A 86 -29.07 8.62 42.22
CA GLU A 86 -28.57 7.50 41.40
C GLU A 86 -29.62 6.40 41.30
N GLU A 87 -30.21 5.96 42.42
CA GLU A 87 -31.26 4.93 42.42
C GLU A 87 -32.49 5.31 41.59
N ILE A 88 -32.90 6.59 41.64
CA ILE A 88 -34.03 7.08 40.82
C ILE A 88 -33.67 7.07 39.33
N ILE A 89 -32.46 7.52 38.98
CA ILE A 89 -32.01 7.58 37.58
C ILE A 89 -31.81 6.17 37.02
N GLU A 90 -31.24 5.24 37.79
CA GLU A 90 -31.06 3.84 37.43
C GLU A 90 -32.41 3.20 37.06
N LYS A 91 -33.42 3.29 37.94
CA LYS A 91 -34.77 2.74 37.69
C LYS A 91 -35.41 3.32 36.42
N LYS A 92 -35.29 4.65 36.21
CA LYS A 92 -35.80 5.31 35.00
C LYS A 92 -35.04 4.86 33.76
N ARG A 93 -33.71 4.73 33.85
CA ARG A 93 -32.86 4.32 32.74
C ARG A 93 -33.16 2.89 32.32
N GLU A 94 -33.31 1.96 33.26
CA GLU A 94 -33.70 0.58 32.98
C GLU A 94 -35.04 0.50 32.26
N ASN A 95 -36.05 1.26 32.73
CA ASN A 95 -37.34 1.33 32.04
C ASN A 95 -37.22 1.86 30.60
N ILE A 96 -36.38 2.88 30.39
CA ILE A 96 -36.14 3.47 29.07
C ILE A 96 -35.39 2.49 28.15
N ILE A 97 -34.37 1.81 28.66
CA ILE A 97 -33.63 0.79 27.92
C ILE A 97 -34.57 -0.33 27.49
N GLU A 98 -35.45 -0.80 28.39
CA GLU A 98 -36.40 -1.85 28.05
C GLU A 98 -37.44 -1.37 27.02
N ARG A 99 -37.92 -0.12 27.11
CA ARG A 99 -38.79 0.47 26.07
C ARG A 99 -38.09 0.54 24.71
N ILE A 100 -36.82 0.96 24.67
CA ILE A 100 -36.01 0.98 23.44
C ILE A 100 -35.82 -0.44 22.92
N ARG A 101 -35.53 -1.41 23.79
CA ARG A 101 -35.39 -2.81 23.43
C ARG A 101 -36.68 -3.38 22.84
N ILE A 102 -37.83 -3.14 23.46
CA ILE A 102 -39.14 -3.55 22.95
C ILE A 102 -39.41 -2.86 21.61
N TYR A 103 -39.07 -1.58 21.47
CA TYR A 103 -39.18 -0.88 20.20
C TYR A 103 -38.28 -1.51 19.13
N ASP A 104 -37.03 -1.82 19.43
CA ASP A 104 -36.10 -2.47 18.48
C ASP A 104 -36.49 -3.92 18.20
N GLN A 105 -37.10 -4.63 19.13
CA GLN A 105 -37.66 -5.96 18.88
C GLN A 105 -38.91 -5.91 18.00
N ARG A 106 -39.69 -4.84 18.11
CA ARG A 106 -40.97 -4.65 17.38
C ARG A 106 -40.80 -3.95 16.04
N TYR A 107 -39.80 -3.09 15.92
CA TYR A 107 -39.56 -2.17 14.80
C TYR A 107 -38.09 -2.13 14.34
N GLY A 108 -37.16 -2.76 15.05
CA GLY A 108 -35.81 -2.98 14.55
C GLY A 108 -35.87 -3.95 13.38
N ILE A 109 -35.27 -3.56 12.27
CA ILE A 109 -35.49 -4.22 10.99
C ILE A 109 -34.27 -5.10 10.68
N PRO A 110 -34.35 -6.44 10.80
CA PRO A 110 -33.37 -7.31 10.16
C PRO A 110 -33.31 -6.98 8.65
N PRO A 111 -32.13 -6.94 7.99
CA PRO A 111 -32.02 -6.59 6.57
C PRO A 111 -32.99 -7.35 5.66
N ILE A 112 -33.36 -8.57 6.05
CA ILE A 112 -34.33 -9.45 5.39
C ILE A 112 -35.80 -8.98 5.51
N ILE A 113 -36.20 -8.29 6.59
CA ILE A 113 -37.58 -7.81 6.80
C ILE A 113 -37.80 -6.41 6.18
N ALA A 114 -36.75 -5.58 6.05
CA ALA A 114 -36.83 -4.29 5.34
C ALA A 114 -37.33 -4.49 3.89
N ILE A 115 -36.85 -5.56 3.26
CA ILE A 115 -37.21 -5.99 1.91
C ILE A 115 -38.65 -6.52 1.85
N LYS A 116 -39.12 -7.20 2.91
CA LYS A 116 -40.48 -7.76 2.95
C LYS A 116 -41.56 -6.71 3.21
N ASN A 117 -41.24 -5.64 3.96
CA ASN A 117 -42.17 -4.54 4.30
C ASN A 117 -42.32 -3.47 3.20
N ILE A 118 -41.48 -3.50 2.15
CA ILE A 118 -41.66 -2.69 0.94
C ILE A 118 -42.76 -3.27 0.02
N LYS A 119 -43.24 -4.49 0.28
CA LYS A 119 -44.40 -5.09 -0.39
C LYS A 119 -45.74 -4.43 -0.01
N SER A 120 -45.83 -3.11 0.01
CA SER A 120 -47.10 -2.39 0.02
C SER A 120 -47.12 -1.29 -1.06
N HIS A 121 -47.71 -1.66 -2.20
CA HIS A 121 -48.46 -0.82 -3.16
C HIS A 121 -47.75 0.21 -4.06
N SER A 122 -46.45 0.10 -4.36
CA SER A 122 -45.86 0.85 -5.48
C SER A 122 -44.92 -0.03 -6.33
N PRO A 123 -45.25 -0.31 -7.61
CA PRO A 123 -44.43 -1.15 -8.49
C PRO A 123 -43.00 -0.62 -8.63
N ASN A 124 -42.82 0.70 -8.60
CA ASN A 124 -41.52 1.35 -8.69
C ASN A 124 -40.59 0.99 -7.53
N THR A 125 -41.15 0.77 -6.33
CA THR A 125 -40.33 0.48 -5.14
C THR A 125 -39.80 -0.96 -5.16
N ASN A 126 -40.60 -1.91 -5.65
CA ASN A 126 -40.14 -3.29 -5.88
C ASN A 126 -39.04 -3.35 -6.96
N THR A 127 -39.21 -2.61 -8.05
CA THR A 127 -38.19 -2.52 -9.11
C THR A 127 -36.88 -1.95 -8.58
N ILE A 128 -36.93 -0.90 -7.76
CA ILE A 128 -35.73 -0.29 -7.17
C ILE A 128 -35.03 -1.26 -6.20
N VAL A 129 -35.77 -2.00 -5.36
CA VAL A 129 -35.17 -2.99 -4.44
C VAL A 129 -34.50 -4.13 -5.22
N GLN A 130 -35.15 -4.65 -6.26
CA GLN A 130 -34.56 -5.69 -7.11
C GLN A 130 -33.31 -5.18 -7.83
N ALA A 131 -33.34 -3.96 -8.37
CA ALA A 131 -32.18 -3.34 -8.99
C ALA A 131 -31.02 -3.16 -7.98
N ILE A 132 -31.30 -2.79 -6.74
CA ILE A 132 -30.27 -2.67 -5.69
C ILE A 132 -29.66 -4.04 -5.34
N LEU A 133 -30.47 -5.10 -5.26
CA LEU A 133 -29.96 -6.45 -5.01
C LEU A 133 -29.10 -6.96 -6.17
N GLN A 134 -29.55 -6.74 -7.41
CA GLN A 134 -28.79 -7.06 -8.62
C GLN A 134 -27.47 -6.30 -8.67
N LEU A 135 -27.49 -4.98 -8.44
CA LEU A 135 -26.28 -4.16 -8.38
C LEU A 135 -25.33 -4.63 -7.28
N LYS A 136 -25.85 -5.08 -6.12
CA LYS A 136 -25.00 -5.61 -5.05
C LYS A 136 -24.32 -6.93 -5.46
N GLU A 137 -25.04 -7.82 -6.13
CA GLU A 137 -24.47 -9.07 -6.66
C GLU A 137 -23.44 -8.79 -7.76
N GLU A 138 -23.72 -7.84 -8.66
CA GLU A 138 -22.79 -7.40 -9.70
C GLU A 138 -21.52 -6.79 -9.10
N ILE A 139 -21.64 -5.91 -8.10
CA ILE A 139 -20.49 -5.36 -7.37
C ILE A 139 -19.67 -6.48 -6.72
N SER A 140 -20.32 -7.47 -6.11
CA SER A 140 -19.63 -8.62 -5.50
C SER A 140 -18.85 -9.43 -6.53
N LYS A 141 -19.45 -9.69 -7.70
CA LYS A 141 -18.77 -10.40 -8.80
C LYS A 141 -17.60 -9.60 -9.35
N GLN A 142 -17.76 -8.29 -9.53
CA GLN A 142 -16.68 -7.40 -9.97
C GLN A 142 -15.54 -7.37 -8.96
N GLN A 143 -15.82 -7.38 -7.65
CA GLN A 143 -14.79 -7.46 -6.62
C GLN A 143 -14.01 -8.78 -6.68
N GLU A 144 -14.69 -9.91 -6.92
CA GLU A 144 -14.02 -11.20 -7.12
C GLU A 144 -13.16 -11.21 -8.40
N GLU A 145 -13.65 -10.63 -9.50
CA GLU A 145 -12.88 -10.50 -10.75
C GLU A 145 -11.65 -9.62 -10.58
N ILE A 146 -11.78 -8.47 -9.91
CA ILE A 146 -10.66 -7.59 -9.58
C ILE A 146 -9.62 -8.34 -8.74
N SER A 147 -10.06 -9.12 -7.76
CA SER A 147 -9.16 -9.90 -6.90
C SER A 147 -8.38 -10.95 -7.71
N LYS A 148 -9.04 -11.65 -8.64
CA LYS A 148 -8.37 -12.59 -9.55
C LYS A 148 -7.37 -11.90 -10.47
N GLN A 149 -7.72 -10.74 -11.03
CA GLN A 149 -6.81 -9.96 -11.86
C GLN A 149 -5.58 -9.48 -11.08
N GLN A 150 -5.75 -9.10 -9.80
CA GLN A 150 -4.63 -8.74 -8.94
C GLN A 150 -3.69 -9.92 -8.68
N GLU A 151 -4.23 -11.12 -8.45
CA GLU A 151 -3.41 -12.33 -8.33
C GLU A 151 -2.65 -12.63 -9.64
N GLU A 152 -3.27 -12.46 -10.80
CA GLU A 152 -2.64 -12.66 -12.10
C GLU A 152 -1.51 -11.64 -12.35
N ILE A 153 -1.75 -10.36 -12.04
CA ILE A 153 -0.73 -9.31 -12.11
C ILE A 153 0.46 -9.64 -11.20
N SER A 154 0.20 -10.14 -9.99
CA SER A 154 1.27 -10.53 -9.06
C SER A 154 2.13 -11.66 -9.63
N LYS A 155 1.52 -12.67 -10.26
CA LYS A 155 2.26 -13.77 -10.92
C LYS A 155 3.10 -13.26 -12.09
N GLN A 156 2.55 -12.39 -12.92
CA GLN A 156 3.30 -11.78 -14.04
C GLN A 156 4.48 -10.96 -13.53
N GLN A 157 4.35 -10.26 -12.40
CA GLN A 157 5.46 -9.53 -11.79
C GLN A 157 6.59 -10.46 -11.33
N GLU A 158 6.25 -11.61 -10.73
CA GLU A 158 7.24 -12.62 -10.35
C GLU A 158 7.95 -13.22 -11.58
N GLU A 159 7.24 -13.47 -12.67
CA GLU A 159 7.83 -13.94 -13.93
C GLU A 159 8.79 -12.90 -14.53
N ILE A 160 8.40 -11.62 -14.54
CA ILE A 160 9.26 -10.52 -15.01
C ILE A 160 10.54 -10.46 -14.18
N GLN A 161 10.46 -10.60 -12.85
CA GLN A 161 11.66 -10.61 -11.99
C GLN A 161 12.60 -11.76 -12.33
N LYS A 162 12.09 -12.97 -12.56
CA LYS A 162 12.91 -14.12 -12.97
C LYS A 162 13.63 -13.86 -14.30
N ILE A 163 12.92 -13.32 -15.29
CA ILE A 163 13.50 -12.97 -16.60
C ILE A 163 14.60 -11.91 -16.44
N GLN A 164 14.41 -10.92 -15.57
CA GLN A 164 15.42 -9.91 -15.29
C GLN A 164 16.69 -10.50 -14.65
N GLU A 165 16.53 -11.46 -13.73
CA GLU A 165 17.66 -12.18 -13.15
C GLU A 165 18.42 -13.01 -14.19
N GLU A 166 17.71 -13.74 -15.05
CA GLU A 166 18.31 -14.52 -16.14
C GLU A 166 19.08 -13.61 -17.12
N LEU A 167 18.51 -12.47 -17.50
CA LEU A 167 19.19 -11.49 -18.37
C LEU A 167 20.47 -10.94 -17.72
N LYS A 168 20.44 -10.70 -16.40
CA LYS A 168 21.61 -10.23 -15.66
C LYS A 168 22.75 -11.26 -15.68
N GLU A 169 22.42 -12.55 -15.50
CA GLU A 169 23.42 -13.62 -15.58
C GLU A 169 23.98 -13.78 -17.00
N LYS A 170 23.12 -13.75 -18.03
CA LYS A 170 23.59 -13.77 -19.43
C LYS A 170 24.51 -12.60 -19.75
N ASN A 171 24.20 -11.40 -19.27
CA ASN A 171 25.07 -10.24 -19.47
C ASN A 171 26.45 -10.43 -18.81
N LYS A 172 26.52 -11.01 -17.61
CA LYS A 172 27.80 -11.34 -16.97
C LYS A 172 28.60 -12.36 -17.80
N GLU A 173 27.93 -13.36 -18.37
CA GLU A 173 28.57 -14.35 -19.24
C GLU A 173 29.15 -13.70 -20.50
N ILE A 174 28.39 -12.82 -21.16
CA ILE A 174 28.85 -12.05 -22.32
C ILE A 174 30.08 -11.21 -21.96
N THR A 175 30.07 -10.52 -20.82
CA THR A 175 31.24 -9.73 -20.36
C THR A 175 32.48 -10.61 -20.19
N LYS A 176 32.35 -11.79 -19.57
CA LYS A 176 33.47 -12.74 -19.43
C LYS A 176 34.01 -13.19 -20.78
N GLN A 177 33.13 -13.54 -21.72
CA GLN A 177 33.54 -13.94 -23.08
C GLN A 177 34.26 -12.80 -23.81
N GLN A 178 33.82 -11.55 -23.63
CA GLN A 178 34.50 -10.39 -24.19
C GLN A 178 35.91 -10.20 -23.62
N GLU A 179 36.09 -10.38 -22.32
CA GLU A 179 37.42 -10.36 -21.67
C GLU A 179 38.33 -11.46 -22.20
N GLU A 180 37.81 -12.68 -22.40
CA GLU A 180 38.58 -13.79 -23.01
C GLU A 180 39.00 -13.48 -24.45
N ILE A 181 38.08 -12.93 -25.27
CA ILE A 181 38.40 -12.51 -26.64
C ILE A 181 39.51 -11.46 -26.64
N GLN A 182 39.47 -10.48 -25.73
CA GLN A 182 40.52 -9.45 -25.63
C GLN A 182 41.89 -10.07 -25.31
N LYS A 183 41.95 -11.02 -24.37
CA LYS A 183 43.20 -11.74 -24.05
C LYS A 183 43.75 -12.49 -25.26
N ILE A 184 42.91 -13.21 -26.00
CA ILE A 184 43.31 -13.92 -27.22
C ILE A 184 43.83 -12.94 -28.28
N GLN A 185 43.21 -11.77 -28.42
CA GLN A 185 43.68 -10.74 -29.35
C GLN A 185 45.05 -10.18 -28.96
N GLU A 186 45.32 -10.00 -27.67
CA GLU A 186 46.63 -9.58 -27.17
C GLU A 186 47.70 -10.65 -27.44
N GLU A 187 47.40 -11.91 -27.15
CA GLU A 187 48.30 -13.04 -27.44
C GLU A 187 48.63 -13.15 -28.94
N LEU A 188 47.62 -13.00 -29.82
CA LEU A 188 47.82 -12.98 -31.27
C LEU A 188 48.70 -11.81 -31.73
N LYS A 189 48.55 -10.62 -31.13
CA LYS A 189 49.42 -9.48 -31.43
C LYS A 189 50.87 -9.76 -31.06
N GLU A 190 51.12 -10.35 -29.91
CA GLU A 190 52.49 -10.72 -29.49
C GLU A 190 53.08 -11.81 -30.39
N LYS A 191 52.30 -12.83 -30.75
CA LYS A 191 52.72 -13.86 -31.71
C LYS A 191 53.05 -13.28 -33.09
N ASN A 192 52.27 -12.31 -33.57
CA ASN A 192 52.58 -11.63 -34.82
C ASN A 192 53.89 -10.84 -34.75
N LYS A 193 54.16 -10.13 -33.64
CA LYS A 193 55.46 -9.45 -33.43
C LYS A 193 56.63 -10.45 -33.42
N GLU A 194 56.45 -11.60 -32.80
CA GLU A 194 57.45 -12.68 -32.79
C GLU A 194 57.73 -13.20 -34.21
N ILE A 195 56.68 -13.44 -34.99
CA ILE A 195 56.80 -13.84 -36.41
C ILE A 195 57.54 -12.78 -37.23
N THR A 196 57.21 -11.50 -37.07
CA THR A 196 57.90 -10.41 -37.79
C THR A 196 59.39 -10.38 -37.45
N LYS A 197 59.77 -10.52 -36.18
CA LYS A 197 61.19 -10.60 -35.77
C LYS A 197 61.90 -11.79 -36.40
N GLN A 198 61.28 -12.97 -36.39
CA GLN A 198 61.85 -14.16 -37.03
C GLN A 198 62.02 -13.97 -38.54
N GLN A 199 61.09 -13.29 -39.21
CA GLN A 199 61.22 -12.96 -40.63
C GLN A 199 62.40 -12.02 -40.90
N GLU A 200 62.60 -11.00 -40.06
CA GLU A 200 63.76 -10.09 -40.14
C GLU A 200 65.09 -10.85 -39.92
N GLU A 201 65.15 -11.75 -38.93
CA GLU A 201 66.31 -12.60 -38.69
C GLU A 201 66.63 -13.50 -39.90
N ILE A 202 65.62 -14.15 -40.48
CA ILE A 202 65.78 -14.98 -41.69
C ILE A 202 66.33 -14.14 -42.85
N GLN A 203 65.81 -12.92 -43.05
CA GLN A 203 66.33 -12.03 -44.10
C GLN A 203 67.79 -11.64 -43.87
N ASN A 204 68.16 -11.33 -42.62
CA ASN A 204 69.54 -11.01 -42.27
C ASN A 204 70.49 -12.19 -42.51
N ILE A 205 70.11 -13.41 -42.08
CA ILE A 205 70.89 -14.63 -42.34
C ILE A 205 71.06 -14.86 -43.84
N LYS A 206 69.99 -14.68 -44.62
CA LYS A 206 70.05 -14.83 -46.09
C LYS A 206 71.03 -13.84 -46.71
N LYS A 207 71.02 -12.58 -46.28
CA LYS A 207 71.96 -11.56 -46.75
C LYS A 207 73.41 -11.90 -46.39
N GLN A 208 73.68 -12.27 -45.14
CA GLN A 208 75.01 -12.69 -44.68
C GLN A 208 75.52 -13.92 -45.44
N SER A 209 74.64 -14.90 -45.71
CA SER A 209 74.99 -16.07 -46.50
C SER A 209 75.38 -15.70 -47.94
N GLN A 210 74.66 -14.76 -48.57
CA GLN A 210 75.00 -14.28 -49.91
C GLN A 210 76.35 -13.54 -49.93
N GLU A 211 76.60 -12.66 -48.96
CA GLU A 211 77.88 -11.95 -48.80
C GLU A 211 79.04 -12.94 -48.60
N THR A 212 78.85 -13.97 -47.77
CA THR A 212 79.86 -15.00 -47.51
C THR A 212 80.20 -15.79 -48.78
N ILE A 213 79.20 -16.18 -49.58
CA ILE A 213 79.41 -16.86 -50.86
C ILE A 213 80.19 -15.97 -51.82
N GLN A 214 79.83 -14.68 -51.94
CA GLN A 214 80.56 -13.72 -52.79
C GLN A 214 82.03 -13.57 -52.38
N ILE A 215 82.30 -13.44 -51.07
CA ILE A 215 83.67 -13.32 -50.53
C ILE A 215 84.48 -14.58 -50.86
N ASN A 216 83.90 -15.77 -50.70
CA ASN A 216 84.61 -17.02 -50.98
C ASN A 216 84.94 -17.17 -52.47
N MET A 217 84.00 -16.85 -53.37
CA MET A 217 84.27 -16.84 -54.82
C MET A 217 85.40 -15.87 -55.19
N LEU A 218 85.40 -14.66 -54.62
CA LEU A 218 86.48 -13.67 -54.86
C LEU A 218 87.84 -14.17 -54.37
N LYS A 219 87.89 -14.84 -53.21
CA LYS A 219 89.13 -15.45 -52.68
C LYS A 219 89.66 -16.54 -53.61
N GLU A 220 88.79 -17.42 -54.10
CA GLU A 220 89.16 -18.46 -55.06
C GLU A 220 89.70 -17.87 -56.35
N VAL A 221 88.98 -16.93 -56.97
CA VAL A 221 89.42 -16.24 -58.20
C VAL A 221 90.80 -15.59 -58.02
N LYS A 222 91.01 -14.90 -56.89
CA LYS A 222 92.29 -14.27 -56.56
C LYS A 222 93.41 -15.29 -56.40
N ALA A 223 93.16 -16.43 -55.75
CA ALA A 223 94.14 -17.50 -55.60
C ALA A 223 94.55 -18.08 -56.97
N THR A 224 93.58 -18.30 -57.86
CA THR A 224 93.82 -18.80 -59.22
C THR A 224 94.64 -17.81 -60.05
N LEU A 225 94.30 -16.51 -59.98
CA LEU A 225 95.05 -15.44 -60.63
C LEU A 225 96.50 -15.38 -60.15
N ASN A 226 96.73 -15.39 -58.83
CA ASN A 226 98.07 -15.38 -58.26
C ASN A 226 98.91 -16.58 -58.72
N HIS A 227 98.32 -17.77 -58.78
CA HIS A 227 98.99 -18.97 -59.29
C HIS A 227 99.36 -18.84 -60.78
N LEU A 228 98.49 -18.28 -61.60
CA LEU A 228 98.76 -18.02 -63.02
C LEU A 228 99.91 -17.02 -63.20
N VAL A 229 99.89 -15.90 -62.47
CA VAL A 229 100.95 -14.88 -62.49
C VAL A 229 102.30 -15.48 -62.08
N TYR A 230 102.34 -16.27 -61.01
CA TYR A 230 103.57 -16.95 -60.58
C TYR A 230 104.11 -17.91 -61.65
N LYS A 231 103.22 -18.66 -62.32
CA LYS A 231 103.59 -19.58 -63.40
C LYS A 231 104.13 -18.86 -64.64
N GLU A 232 103.59 -17.70 -64.99
CA GLU A 232 104.13 -16.87 -66.08
C GLU A 232 105.47 -16.23 -65.73
N SER A 233 105.63 -15.79 -64.48
CA SER A 233 106.87 -15.17 -63.99
C SER A 233 108.07 -16.13 -64.02
N ASN A 234 107.85 -17.43 -63.80
CA ASN A 234 108.89 -18.47 -63.84
C ASN A 234 109.16 -19.04 -65.25
N LYS A 235 108.47 -18.54 -66.30
CA LYS A 235 108.65 -18.97 -67.70
C LYS A 235 109.50 -18.00 -68.54
N ASN A 236 109.81 -16.82 -68.02
CA ASN A 236 110.72 -15.84 -68.63
C ASN A 236 112.07 -15.85 -67.93
#